data_AF-A0A2G6QPB0-F1
#
_entry.id   AF-A0A2G6QPB0-F1
#
_cell.length_a   1.000
_cell.length_b   1.000
_cell.length_c   1.000
_cell.angle_alpha   90.00
_cell.angle_beta   90.00
_cell.angle_gamma   90.00
#
_symmetry.space_group_name_H-M   'P 1'
#
loop_
_entity.id
_entity.type
_entity.pdbx_description
1 polymer ?
#
loop_
_entity_poly.entity_id
_entity_poly.type
_entity_poly.pdbx_seq_one_letter_code
_entity_poly.pdbx_strand_id
1 'polypeptide(L)' 'AVQRTAGAVAVGPVLQGLNKPVNDLSRGALVDDIVNTITITAIQAQSE' A
#
# COMPACT_ATOMS: atom_id res chain seq x y z
N ALA A 1 -13.97 -5.15 -5.48
CA ALA A 1 -14.70 -5.89 -6.53
C ALA A 1 -13.74 -6.64 -7.44
N VAL A 2 -12.85 -5.93 -8.16
CA VAL A 2 -11.87 -6.52 -9.09
C VAL A 2 -11.01 -7.64 -8.49
N GLN A 3 -10.44 -7.44 -7.29
CA GLN A 3 -9.67 -8.49 -6.59
C GLN A 3 -10.46 -9.80 -6.42
N ARG A 4 -11.76 -9.70 -6.14
CA ARG A 4 -12.64 -10.86 -5.85
C ARG A 4 -13.16 -11.53 -7.13
N THR A 5 -13.20 -10.80 -8.24
CA THR A 5 -13.83 -11.27 -9.48
C THR A 5 -12.84 -11.63 -10.58
N ALA A 6 -11.62 -11.12 -10.52
CA ALA A 6 -10.62 -11.25 -11.60
C ALA A 6 -9.32 -11.95 -11.16
N GLY A 7 -9.22 -12.41 -9.91
CA GLY A 7 -7.98 -13.00 -9.38
C GLY A 7 -6.80 -12.03 -9.30
N ALA A 8 -7.06 -10.72 -9.46
CA ALA A 8 -6.04 -9.69 -9.36
C ALA A 8 -5.61 -9.48 -7.90
N VAL A 9 -4.34 -9.21 -7.67
CA VAL A 9 -3.84 -8.77 -6.36
C VAL A 9 -4.19 -7.29 -6.18
N ALA A 10 -4.82 -6.93 -5.06
CA ALA A 10 -5.02 -5.54 -4.69
C ALA A 10 -4.03 -5.17 -3.59
N VAL A 11 -3.28 -4.08 -3.81
CA VAL A 11 -2.35 -3.51 -2.83
C VAL A 11 -2.81 -2.08 -2.53
N GLY A 12 -3.01 -1.75 -1.26
CA GLY A 12 -3.45 -0.43 -0.82
C GLY A 12 -4.42 -0.46 0.36
N PRO A 13 -4.93 0.70 0.80
CA PRO A 13 -4.86 2.01 0.13
C PRO A 13 -3.45 2.62 0.10
N VAL A 14 -3.12 3.37 -0.96
CA VAL A 14 -1.87 4.14 -1.09
C VAL A 14 -2.22 5.63 -1.02
N LEU A 15 -1.68 6.33 -0.03
CA LEU A 15 -1.90 7.76 0.15
C LEU A 15 -0.95 8.56 -0.75
N GLN A 16 -1.42 9.69 -1.25
CA GLN A 16 -0.69 10.58 -2.16
C GLN A 16 -0.93 12.04 -1.77
N GLY A 17 0.00 12.92 -2.11
CA GLY A 17 -0.11 14.38 -1.89
C GLY A 17 0.25 14.85 -0.47
N LEU A 18 0.87 14.00 0.35
CA LEU A 18 1.40 14.38 1.66
C LEU A 18 2.85 14.90 1.53
N ASN A 19 3.26 15.77 2.46
CA ASN A 19 4.64 16.31 2.50
C ASN A 19 5.70 15.25 2.76
N LYS A 20 5.32 14.12 3.38
CA LYS A 20 6.13 12.93 3.61
C LYS A 20 5.25 11.70 3.38
N PRO A 21 5.79 10.59 2.83
CA PRO A 21 5.06 9.35 2.65
C PRO A 21 4.58 8.78 3.97
N VAL A 22 3.27 8.63 4.06
CA VAL A 22 2.61 7.93 5.14
C VAL A 22 1.55 7.07 4.47
N ASN A 23 1.50 5.79 4.81
CA ASN A 23 0.44 4.89 4.35
C ASN A 23 -0.18 4.21 5.57
N ASP A 24 -1.49 4.01 5.50
CA ASP A 24 -2.23 3.29 6.52
C ASP A 24 -2.32 1.80 6.18
N LEU A 25 -2.44 0.96 7.20
CA LEU A 25 -2.69 -0.46 7.04
C LEU A 25 -4.17 -0.75 7.26
N SER A 26 -4.73 -1.58 6.40
CA SER A 26 -6.07 -2.11 6.63
C SER A 26 -6.10 -2.95 7.91
N ARG A 27 -7.21 -2.88 8.64
CA ARG A 27 -7.42 -3.75 9.81
C ARG A 27 -7.35 -5.23 9.40
N GLY A 28 -6.53 -6.00 10.10
CA GLY A 28 -6.31 -7.42 9.80
C GLY A 28 -5.30 -7.68 8.67
N ALA A 29 -4.44 -6.70 8.35
CA ALA A 29 -3.33 -6.85 7.43
C ALA A 29 -2.47 -8.09 7.76
N LEU A 30 -2.10 -8.84 6.73
CA LEU A 30 -1.15 -9.93 6.81
C LEU A 30 0.28 -9.39 6.72
N VAL A 31 1.27 -10.23 7.04
CA VAL A 31 2.69 -9.86 6.94
C VAL A 31 3.03 -9.34 5.54
N ASP A 32 2.52 -9.99 4.50
CA ASP A 32 2.76 -9.57 3.11
C ASP A 32 2.18 -8.18 2.81
N ASP A 33 1.03 -7.83 3.38
CA ASP A 33 0.44 -6.49 3.23
C ASP A 33 1.32 -5.41 3.87
N ILE A 34 1.91 -5.72 5.03
CA ILE A 34 2.82 -4.84 5.75
C ILE A 34 4.10 -4.62 4.92
N VAL A 35 4.72 -5.71 4.43
CA VAL A 35 5.93 -5.64 3.60
C VAL A 35 5.69 -4.85 2.32
N ASN A 36 4.56 -5.09 1.65
CA ASN A 36 4.19 -4.33 0.45
C ASN A 36 3.99 -2.84 0.75
N THR A 37 3.31 -2.52 1.85
CA THR A 37 3.05 -1.12 2.26
C THR A 37 4.35 -0.39 2.60
N ILE A 38 5.29 -1.04 3.31
CA ILE A 38 6.61 -0.48 3.61
C ILE A 38 7.39 -0.26 2.31
N THR A 39 7.39 -1.24 1.40
CA THR A 39 8.09 -1.14 0.12
C THR A 39 7.59 0.05 -0.70
N ILE A 40 6.27 0.22 -0.79
CA ILE A 40 5.66 1.37 -1.47
C ILE A 40 6.03 2.69 -0.79
N THR A 41 5.94 2.75 0.54
CA THR A 41 6.28 3.96 1.31
C THR A 41 7.75 4.36 1.11
N ALA A 42 8.67 3.38 1.07
CA ALA A 42 10.08 3.62 0.82
C ALA A 42 10.33 4.18 -0.59
N ILE A 43 9.64 3.65 -1.61
CA ILE A 43 9.73 4.17 -2.99
C ILE A 43 9.17 5.58 -3.08
N GLN A 44 8.04 5.86 -2.44
CA GLN A 44 7.47 7.21 -2.38
C GLN A 44 8.45 8.20 -1.74
N ALA A 45 9.20 7.78 -0.71
CA ALA A 45 10.19 8.63 -0.04
C ALA A 45 11.42 8.93 -0.89
N GLN A 46 11.73 8.08 -1.87
CA GLN A 46 12.81 8.31 -2.82
C GLN A 46 12.43 9.31 -3.92
N SER A 47 11.13 9.54 -4.12
CA SER A 47 10.61 10.45 -5.15
C SER A 47 10.34 11.87 -4.62
N GLU A 48 10.89 12.19 -3.45
CA GLU A 48 10.96 13.54 -2.88
C GLU A 48 12.14 14.35 -3.42
#